data_AF-A0A3M7QQ05-F1
#
_entry.id   AF-A0A3M7QQ05-F1
#
_cell.length_a   1.000
_cell.length_b   1.000
_cell.length_c   1.000
_cell.angle_alpha   90.00
_cell.angle_beta   90.00
_cell.angle_gamma   90.00
#
_symmetry.space_group_name_H-M   'P 1'
#
loop_
_entity.id
_entity.type
_entity.pdbx_description
1 polymer ?
#
loop_
_entity_poly.entity_id
_entity_poly.type
_entity_poly.pdbx_seq_one_letter_code
_entity_poly.pdbx_strand_id
1 'polypeptide(L)'
;MLLSASTIFVSGSDDTTLKLWNLETGECLKTFIGHKNDIYYIQETRNGEIASLDINGMLKFWNIETATCMLSLSSETNDNWSCFRILRSGKLVTGSQSGKIEIWSNEQIIFDYDENIYKTKKCCNIL
;
A
#
# COMPACT_ATOMS: atom_id res chain seq x y z
N MET A 1 6.14 -0.93 -11.31
CA MET A 1 6.30 -2.29 -10.74
C MET A 1 5.91 -3.33 -11.78
N LEU A 2 6.76 -4.33 -12.03
CA LEU A 2 6.39 -5.50 -12.84
C LEU A 2 5.45 -6.42 -12.03
N LEU A 3 4.38 -6.90 -12.66
CA LEU A 3 3.53 -7.92 -12.08
C LEU A 3 4.14 -9.30 -12.31
N SER A 4 3.84 -10.25 -11.42
CA SER A 4 4.44 -11.60 -11.42
C SER A 4 4.12 -12.44 -12.67
N ALA A 5 3.13 -12.02 -13.47
CA ALA A 5 2.83 -12.59 -14.79
C ALA A 5 3.34 -11.67 -15.92
N SER A 6 3.98 -12.27 -16.91
CA SER A 6 4.73 -11.67 -18.02
C SER A 6 4.20 -10.36 -18.59
N THR A 7 5.16 -9.46 -18.87
CA THR A 7 5.09 -8.20 -19.64
C THR A 7 4.08 -7.16 -19.19
N ILE A 8 3.32 -7.39 -18.12
CA ILE A 8 2.43 -6.36 -17.56
C ILE A 8 3.12 -5.62 -16.41
N PHE A 9 2.96 -4.30 -16.36
CA PHE A 9 3.44 -3.49 -15.25
C PHE A 9 2.43 -2.43 -14.81
N VAL A 10 2.57 -2.01 -13.57
CA VAL A 10 1.78 -0.92 -12.97
C VAL A 10 2.68 0.27 -12.70
N SER A 11 2.23 1.46 -13.09
CA SER A 11 2.83 2.73 -12.70
C SER A 11 1.88 3.51 -11.80
N GLY A 12 2.46 4.37 -10.96
CA GLY A 12 1.77 5.40 -10.20
C GLY A 12 2.33 6.74 -10.64
N SER A 13 1.53 7.78 -10.52
CA SER A 13 1.82 9.09 -11.08
C SER A 13 1.39 10.19 -10.12
N ASP A 14 1.99 11.37 -10.31
CA ASP A 14 1.60 12.62 -9.63
C ASP A 14 0.25 13.14 -10.18
N ASP A 15 -0.27 12.55 -11.26
CA ASP A 15 -1.64 12.78 -11.74
C ASP A 15 -2.71 12.08 -10.88
N THR A 16 -2.33 11.49 -9.74
CA THR A 16 -3.19 10.77 -8.78
C THR A 16 -3.79 9.46 -9.32
N THR A 17 -3.29 8.94 -10.44
CA THR A 17 -3.76 7.68 -11.03
C THR A 17 -2.69 6.59 -11.02
N LEU A 18 -3.15 5.34 -11.00
CA LEU A 18 -2.33 4.21 -11.41
C LEU A 18 -2.69 3.82 -12.84
N LYS A 19 -1.73 3.26 -13.56
CA LYS A 19 -1.95 2.71 -14.90
C LYS A 19 -1.37 1.31 -15.01
N LEU A 20 -2.14 0.41 -15.61
CA LEU A 20 -1.71 -0.93 -16.01
C LEU A 20 -1.31 -0.88 -17.49
N TRP A 21 -0.16 -1.45 -17.81
CA TRP A 21 0.42 -1.37 -19.13
C TRP A 21 0.85 -2.73 -19.63
N ASN A 22 0.75 -2.93 -20.93
CA ASN A 22 1.42 -4.02 -21.63
C ASN A 22 2.78 -3.51 -22.13
N LEU A 23 3.89 -4.13 -21.70
CA LEU A 23 5.26 -3.76 -22.10
C LEU A 23 5.57 -4.10 -23.55
N GLU A 24 4.96 -5.14 -24.11
CA GLU A 24 5.21 -5.55 -25.49
C GLU A 24 4.55 -4.60 -26.48
N THR A 25 3.30 -4.20 -26.21
CA THR A 25 2.54 -3.31 -27.11
C THR A 25 2.70 -1.83 -26.76
N GLY A 26 3.10 -1.52 -25.52
CA GLY A 26 3.13 -0.15 -24.98
C GLY A 26 1.75 0.41 -24.64
N GLU A 27 0.69 -0.40 -24.73
CA GLU A 27 -0.69 0.05 -24.51
C GLU A 27 -1.02 0.20 -23.02
N CYS A 28 -1.74 1.26 -22.69
CA CYS A 28 -2.38 1.43 -21.38
C CYS A 28 -3.65 0.57 -21.35
N LEU A 29 -3.58 -0.56 -20.64
CA LEU A 29 -4.69 -1.50 -20.51
C LEU A 29 -5.80 -0.97 -19.60
N LYS A 30 -5.41 -0.34 -18.48
CA LYS A 30 -6.35 0.17 -17.45
C LYS A 30 -5.80 1.41 -16.78
N THR A 31 -6.70 2.29 -16.33
CA THR A 31 -6.38 3.42 -15.44
C THR A 31 -7.21 3.28 -14.16
N PHE A 32 -6.54 3.30 -13.01
CA PHE A 32 -7.16 3.22 -11.69
C PHE A 32 -7.28 4.64 -11.15
N ILE A 33 -8.52 5.09 -10.95
CA ILE A 33 -8.84 6.45 -10.50
C ILE A 33 -9.36 6.37 -9.07
N GLY A 34 -8.88 7.24 -8.18
CA GLY A 34 -9.43 7.35 -6.84
C GLY A 34 -8.46 7.82 -5.74
N HIS A 35 -7.15 7.84 -5.99
CA HIS A 35 -6.26 8.66 -5.15
C HIS A 35 -6.57 10.14 -5.38
N LYS A 36 -6.22 10.96 -4.39
CA LYS A 36 -6.37 12.42 -4.46
C LYS A 36 -5.02 13.14 -4.47
N ASN A 37 -3.92 12.39 -4.35
CA ASN A 37 -2.57 12.90 -4.25
C ASN A 37 -1.60 11.97 -4.98
N ASP A 38 -0.37 12.44 -5.11
CA ASP A 38 0.74 11.79 -5.79
C ASP A 38 1.04 10.40 -5.23
N ILE A 39 1.22 9.43 -6.12
CA ILE A 39 1.43 8.03 -5.75
C ILE A 39 2.91 7.70 -5.78
N TYR A 40 3.48 7.38 -4.63
CA TYR A 40 4.93 7.13 -4.50
C TYR A 40 5.30 5.66 -4.33
N TYR A 41 4.40 4.83 -3.81
CA TYR A 41 4.67 3.41 -3.61
C TYR A 41 3.58 2.55 -4.22
N ILE A 42 3.99 1.44 -4.84
CA ILE A 42 3.11 0.45 -5.43
C ILE A 42 3.67 -0.94 -5.14
N GLN A 43 2.80 -1.88 -4.76
CA GLN A 43 3.15 -3.28 -4.59
C GLN A 43 2.03 -4.25 -5.01
N GLU A 44 2.37 -5.32 -5.74
CA GLU A 44 1.46 -6.45 -5.98
C GLU A 44 1.27 -7.25 -4.67
N THR A 45 0.03 -7.52 -4.30
CA THR A 45 -0.30 -8.35 -3.14
C THR A 45 -0.18 -9.83 -3.49
N ARG A 46 -0.23 -10.69 -2.47
CA ARG A 46 -0.21 -12.15 -2.69
C ARG A 46 -1.49 -12.69 -3.35
N ASN A 47 -2.56 -11.91 -3.32
CA ASN A 47 -3.86 -12.27 -3.88
C ASN A 47 -4.01 -11.78 -5.33
N GLY A 48 -2.96 -11.20 -5.94
CA GLY A 48 -3.03 -10.64 -7.29
C GLY A 48 -3.72 -9.29 -7.34
N GLU A 49 -3.68 -8.52 -6.25
CA GLU A 49 -4.22 -7.16 -6.17
C GLU A 49 -3.06 -6.16 -6.25
N ILE A 50 -3.37 -4.88 -6.41
CA ILE A 50 -2.37 -3.82 -6.30
C ILE A 50 -2.60 -3.07 -4.99
N ALA A 51 -1.54 -2.84 -4.23
CA ALA A 51 -1.50 -1.89 -3.14
C ALA A 51 -0.76 -0.63 -3.59
N SER A 52 -1.23 0.54 -3.18
CA SER A 52 -0.56 1.81 -3.47
C SER A 52 -0.67 2.81 -2.33
N LEU A 53 0.38 3.59 -2.11
CA LEU A 53 0.43 4.60 -1.06
C LEU A 53 0.72 5.97 -1.68
N ASP A 54 -0.11 6.94 -1.34
CA ASP A 54 0.10 8.33 -1.74
C ASP A 54 0.89 9.15 -0.71
N ILE A 55 1.30 10.35 -1.10
CA ILE A 55 2.09 11.27 -0.27
C ILE A 55 1.39 11.69 1.04
N ASN A 56 0.06 11.59 1.11
CA ASN A 56 -0.70 11.86 2.33
C ASN A 56 -0.94 10.60 3.17
N GLY A 57 -0.25 9.50 2.86
CA GLY A 57 -0.32 8.26 3.62
C GLY A 57 -1.61 7.49 3.42
N MET A 58 -2.37 7.76 2.35
CA MET A 58 -3.53 6.96 2.00
C MET A 58 -3.07 5.69 1.29
N LEU A 59 -3.25 4.54 1.94
CA LEU A 59 -2.99 3.22 1.37
C LEU A 59 -4.26 2.68 0.74
N LYS A 60 -4.22 2.37 -0.55
CA LYS A 60 -5.36 1.78 -1.27
C LYS A 60 -5.02 0.40 -1.81
N PHE A 61 -6.03 -0.47 -1.83
CA PHE A 61 -5.98 -1.78 -2.48
C PHE A 61 -6.94 -1.80 -3.67
N TRP A 62 -6.48 -2.37 -4.78
CA TRP A 62 -7.16 -2.32 -6.06
C TRP A 62 -7.31 -3.70 -6.65
N ASN A 63 -8.51 -3.98 -7.17
CA ASN A 63 -8.73 -5.14 -8.02
C ASN A 63 -8.16 -4.87 -9.41
N ILE A 64 -7.24 -5.72 -9.87
CA ILE A 64 -6.56 -5.55 -11.17
C ILE A 64 -7.54 -5.71 -12.33
N GLU A 65 -8.47 -6.67 -12.23
CA GLU A 65 -9.40 -6.99 -13.31
C GLU A 65 -10.45 -5.90 -13.53
N THR A 66 -11.04 -5.38 -12.46
CA THR A 66 -12.11 -4.37 -12.55
C THR A 66 -11.59 -2.94 -12.53
N ALA A 67 -10.31 -2.73 -12.20
CA ALA A 67 -9.71 -1.41 -11.96
C ALA A 67 -10.42 -0.58 -10.87
N THR A 68 -11.04 -1.25 -9.89
CA THR A 68 -11.78 -0.59 -8.80
C THR A 68 -11.00 -0.62 -7.48
N CYS A 69 -11.13 0.46 -6.72
CA CYS A 69 -10.65 0.53 -5.33
C CYS A 69 -11.50 -0.39 -4.46
N MET A 70 -10.87 -1.33 -3.76
CA MET A 70 -11.53 -2.26 -2.84
C MET A 70 -11.48 -1.75 -1.40
N LEU A 71 -10.32 -1.24 -0.99
CA LEU A 71 -10.07 -0.78 0.37
C LEU A 71 -9.23 0.49 0.36
N SER A 72 -9.47 1.37 1.33
CA SER A 72 -8.69 2.57 1.59
C SER A 72 -8.42 2.68 3.08
N LEU A 73 -7.16 2.83 3.43
CA LEU A 73 -6.68 2.92 4.80
C LEU A 73 -5.84 4.20 4.94
N SER A 74 -5.84 4.75 6.15
CA SER A 74 -4.95 5.83 6.55
C SER A 74 -4.61 5.65 8.02
N SER A 75 -3.53 6.29 8.48
CA SER A 75 -3.23 6.40 9.91
C SER A 75 -4.42 7.05 10.64
N GLU A 76 -4.76 6.54 11.82
CA GLU A 76 -5.73 7.19 12.73
C GLU A 76 -5.11 8.37 13.50
N THR A 77 -3.80 8.57 13.36
CA THR A 77 -3.04 9.61 14.04
C THR A 77 -2.65 10.72 13.07
N ASN A 78 -2.15 11.85 13.60
CA ASN A 78 -1.59 12.92 12.77
C ASN A 78 -0.26 12.55 12.08
N ASP A 79 0.28 11.35 12.35
CA ASP A 79 1.50 10.84 11.75
C ASP A 79 1.16 9.85 10.63
N ASN A 80 1.21 10.35 9.39
CA ASN A 80 0.85 9.59 8.20
C ASN A 80 1.92 8.55 7.84
N TRP A 81 1.47 7.44 7.28
CA TRP A 81 2.40 6.48 6.70
C TRP A 81 3.14 7.11 5.52
N SER A 82 4.45 6.93 5.51
CA SER A 82 5.37 7.45 4.49
C SER A 82 5.88 6.36 3.56
N CYS A 83 5.75 5.09 3.95
CA CYS A 83 6.11 3.93 3.16
C CYS A 83 5.32 2.69 3.61
N PHE A 84 5.29 1.67 2.75
CA PHE A 84 4.75 0.37 3.11
C PHE A 84 5.49 -0.78 2.42
N ARG A 85 5.36 -1.99 2.98
CA ARG A 85 5.82 -3.26 2.38
C ARG A 85 4.87 -4.39 2.72
N ILE A 86 4.52 -5.19 1.71
CA ILE A 86 3.84 -6.46 1.87
C ILE A 86 4.89 -7.58 1.88
N LEU A 87 4.93 -8.32 2.98
CA LEU A 87 5.88 -9.41 3.21
C LEU A 87 5.46 -10.68 2.48
N ARG A 88 6.39 -11.63 2.34
CA ARG A 88 6.08 -12.96 1.78
C ARG A 88 5.01 -13.71 2.58
N SER A 89 4.90 -13.43 3.88
CA SER A 89 3.89 -13.99 4.75
C SER A 89 2.49 -13.41 4.55
N GLY A 90 2.31 -12.40 3.68
CA GLY A 90 1.05 -11.68 3.50
C GLY A 90 0.82 -10.53 4.50
N LYS A 91 1.73 -10.35 5.47
CA LYS A 91 1.66 -9.24 6.43
C LYS A 91 2.02 -7.93 5.75
N LEU A 92 1.32 -6.86 6.11
CA LEU A 92 1.61 -5.50 5.68
C LEU A 92 2.46 -4.82 6.77
N VAL A 93 3.50 -4.11 6.37
CA VAL A 93 4.32 -3.26 7.24
C VAL A 93 4.15 -1.84 6.74
N THR A 94 3.78 -0.91 7.60
CA THR A 94 3.74 0.53 7.32
C THR A 94 4.77 1.25 8.18
N GLY A 95 5.33 2.34 7.65
CA GLY A 95 6.30 3.17 8.36
C GLY A 95 6.01 4.65 8.15
N SER A 96 6.07 5.45 9.21
CA SER A 96 5.83 6.89 9.17
C SER A 96 7.13 7.70 9.23
N GLN A 97 7.02 9.03 9.05
CA GLN A 97 8.19 9.93 9.14
C GLN A 97 8.71 10.07 10.57
N SER A 98 7.85 9.89 11.57
CA SER A 98 8.24 10.03 12.98
C SER A 98 9.03 8.83 13.52
N GLY A 99 9.23 7.79 12.71
CA GLY A 99 9.86 6.53 13.13
C GLY A 99 8.86 5.47 13.61
N LYS A 100 7.54 5.71 13.47
CA LYS A 100 6.52 4.72 13.81
C LYS A 100 6.50 3.59 12.78
N ILE A 101 6.47 2.35 13.25
CA ILE A 101 6.35 1.14 12.41
C ILE A 101 5.17 0.33 12.90
N GLU A 102 4.28 -0.08 12.00
CA GLU A 102 3.15 -0.95 12.31
C GLU A 102 3.17 -2.18 11.41
N ILE A 103 2.85 -3.34 11.97
CA ILE A 103 2.70 -4.60 11.25
C ILE A 103 1.25 -5.05 11.38
N TRP A 104 0.65 -5.31 10.22
CA TRP A 104 -0.75 -5.63 10.07
C TRP A 104 -0.93 -7.07 9.58
N SER A 105 -1.98 -7.72 10.08
CA SER A 105 -2.49 -9.01 9.62
C SER A 105 -4.00 -8.99 9.69
N ASN A 106 -4.69 -9.40 8.62
CA ASN A 106 -6.16 -9.42 8.55
C ASN A 106 -6.81 -8.12 9.06
N GLU A 107 -6.34 -6.98 8.55
CA GLU A 107 -6.85 -5.64 8.89
C GLU A 107 -6.64 -5.21 10.35
N GLN A 108 -5.82 -5.93 11.12
CA GLN A 108 -5.48 -5.61 12.50
C GLN A 108 -3.99 -5.34 12.68
N ILE A 109 -3.64 -4.35 13.49
CA ILE A 109 -2.26 -4.14 13.96
C ILE A 109 -1.91 -5.26 14.95
N ILE A 110 -0.89 -6.04 14.60
CA ILE A 110 -0.37 -7.12 15.45
C ILE A 110 0.95 -6.74 16.13
N PHE A 111 1.59 -5.66 15.68
CA PHE A 111 2.79 -5.11 16.29
C PHE A 111 2.90 -3.63 15.90
N ASP A 112 3.30 -2.80 16.85
CA ASP A 112 3.65 -1.41 16.65
C ASP A 112 4.94 -1.05 17.38
N TYR A 113 5.67 -0.09 16.82
CA TYR A 113 6.86 0.53 17.39
C TYR A 113 6.78 2.02 17.16
N ASP A 114 7.17 2.82 18.17
CA ASP A 114 7.21 4.28 18.09
C ASP A 114 8.54 4.76 18.69
N GLU A 115 9.35 5.44 17.87
CA GLU A 115 10.67 5.96 18.25
C GLU A 115 10.56 7.14 19.23
N ASN A 116 9.49 7.93 19.18
CA ASN A 116 9.33 9.07 20.08
C ASN A 116 8.83 8.64 21.47
N ILE A 117 8.37 7.39 21.60
CA ILE A 117 7.89 6.79 22.84
C ILE A 117 8.90 5.73 23.31
N TYR A 118 10.13 6.13 23.66
CA TYR A 118 11.08 5.25 24.38
C TYR A 118 10.66 4.96 25.84
N LYS A 119 9.42 4.52 26.08
CA LYS A 119 8.88 3.88 27.30
C LYS A 119 7.69 2.97 26.94
N THR A 120 7.92 1.66 26.80
CA THR A 120 7.00 0.47 26.90
C THR A 120 5.47 0.68 26.73
N LYS A 121 4.66 -0.13 26.02
CA LYS A 121 4.43 -1.60 26.16
C LYS A 121 3.24 -2.04 25.25
N LYS A 122 3.30 -3.30 24.75
CA LYS A 122 2.22 -4.25 24.36
C LYS A 122 0.89 -3.73 23.79
N CYS A 123 0.54 -4.29 22.63
CA CYS A 123 -0.78 -4.92 22.44
C CYS A 123 -0.63 -6.44 22.22
N CYS A 124 -0.91 -7.20 23.28
CA CYS A 124 -1.57 -8.49 23.11
C CYS A 124 -3.02 -8.17 22.78
N ASN A 125 -3.55 -8.71 21.70
CA ASN A 125 -4.87 -9.33 21.75
C ASN A 125 -4.67 -10.79 21.35
N ILE A 126 -4.73 -11.65 22.36
CA ILE A 126 -5.10 -13.05 22.18
C ILE A 126 -6.60 -13.02 21.94
N LEU A 127 -7.03 -13.48 20.78
CA LEU A 127 -8.18 -14.37 20.57
C LEU A 127 -7.93 -15.16 19.29
#